data_AF-A0AAD2FF55-F1
#
_entry.id   AF-A0AAD2FF55-F1
#
_cell.length_a   1.000
_cell.length_b   1.000
_cell.length_c   1.000
_cell.angle_alpha   90.00
_cell.angle_beta   90.00
_cell.angle_gamma   90.00
#
_symmetry.space_group_name_H-M   'P 1'
#
loop_
_entity.id
_entity.type
_entity.pdbx_description
1 polymer ?
#
loop_
_entity_poly.entity_id
_entity_poly.type
_entity_poly.pdbx_seq_one_letter_code
_entity_poly.pdbx_strand_id
1 'polypeptide(L)'
;MPTKIILDKKDDEEALTPVHENINRRRSFRSNRNRAASPDNVTSVDQTKRIVNFRASIFREELASQPIQTGLSSTDIRASPRLIGYLYQLLACIVLSITAIKFDQNSQNETLFSLGWDYIFATDARIYQSIKGPVYYWKVIGSAIVGAVGGGISLLVVLAHIDTIFLPKTWYKVFRDGSMFECYLLRFLLIFYTAALHVSTSSLSVGQIEPNVFFTSWIAFAASVMNLGVWRGSAGFDSIAEKISVHERATTFNWVWSFFFVLTFAASATDIFFNRSEVTISHKGVVLSLSDKEWYNVLGFCWFFVFVCIVALLFNQFLHTSCELRVFGGSRVILGWRQSEGIIIFFMVGVFFWIVYDYTGVDAVLNGLPNAYFSVWGCFFNSIFLLGTWLRENKNIEYIVARDPSRSNHIYDA
;
A
#
# COMPACT_ATOMS: atom_id res chain seq x y z
N MET A 1 73.23 4.86 32.87
CA MET A 1 73.67 5.09 31.48
C MET A 1 72.45 5.46 30.65
N PRO A 2 72.40 6.69 30.11
CA PRO A 2 71.24 7.21 29.41
C PRO A 2 71.39 7.06 27.90
N THR A 3 70.29 6.73 27.21
CA THR A 3 70.22 6.84 25.74
C THR A 3 69.17 7.88 25.40
N LYS A 4 69.67 9.07 25.05
CA LYS A 4 68.99 10.13 24.30
C LYS A 4 68.52 9.56 22.97
N ILE A 5 67.26 9.79 22.60
CA ILE A 5 66.86 9.87 21.19
C ILE A 5 66.12 11.19 21.00
N ILE A 6 66.49 11.83 19.91
CA ILE A 6 66.33 13.21 19.51
C ILE A 6 64.92 13.40 18.94
N LEU A 7 64.23 14.43 19.44
CA LEU A 7 63.12 15.08 18.77
C LEU A 7 63.70 15.85 17.58
N ASP A 8 63.26 15.53 16.37
CA ASP A 8 63.31 16.50 15.28
C ASP A 8 61.90 16.72 14.73
N LYS A 9 61.61 18.01 14.60
CA LYS A 9 60.31 18.60 14.37
C LYS A 9 60.35 19.09 12.93
N LYS A 10 59.41 18.66 12.09
CA LYS A 10 59.15 19.35 10.84
C LYS A 10 57.66 19.42 10.59
N ASP A 11 57.14 20.61 10.88
CA ASP A 11 55.92 21.15 10.29
C ASP A 11 56.10 21.18 8.77
N ASP A 12 55.04 20.87 8.01
CA ASP A 12 54.54 21.71 6.91
C ASP A 12 53.35 21.04 6.19
N GLU A 13 52.28 21.82 6.12
CA GLU A 13 51.33 22.00 5.01
C GLU A 13 50.40 20.85 4.56
N GLU A 14 49.15 21.01 5.02
CA GLU A 14 47.91 21.00 4.23
C GLU A 14 47.97 20.49 2.78
N ALA A 15 47.37 19.31 2.56
CA ALA A 15 46.76 18.97 1.28
C ALA A 15 45.39 18.32 1.49
N LEU A 16 44.36 19.17 1.49
CA LEU A 16 42.96 18.79 1.30
C LEU A 16 42.81 18.08 -0.04
N THR A 17 42.43 16.81 -0.01
CA THR A 17 41.88 16.10 -1.19
C THR A 17 40.35 16.13 -1.11
N PRO A 18 39.64 16.74 -2.06
CA PRO A 18 38.19 16.64 -2.10
C PRO A 18 37.78 15.34 -2.81
N VAL A 19 37.33 14.36 -2.02
CA VAL A 19 36.55 13.21 -2.49
C VAL A 19 35.14 13.68 -2.83
N HIS A 20 34.93 14.38 -3.94
CA HIS A 20 33.58 14.78 -4.36
C HIS A 20 33.36 14.93 -5.89
N GLU A 21 34.11 14.21 -6.73
CA GLU A 21 33.94 14.33 -8.20
C GLU A 21 33.45 13.07 -8.93
N ASN A 22 32.91 12.06 -8.22
CA ASN A 22 32.51 10.79 -8.86
C ASN A 22 31.00 10.53 -9.00
N ILE A 23 30.12 11.48 -8.62
CA ILE A 23 28.65 11.29 -8.76
C ILE A 23 28.11 11.94 -10.05
N ASN A 24 28.74 12.99 -10.58
CA ASN A 24 28.24 13.68 -11.78
C ASN A 24 28.69 13.06 -13.12
N ARG A 25 29.69 12.17 -13.15
CA ARG A 25 30.13 11.49 -14.38
C ARG A 25 29.23 10.34 -14.84
N ARG A 26 28.34 9.81 -13.99
CA ARG A 26 27.41 8.73 -14.38
C ARG A 26 26.14 9.23 -15.08
N ARG A 27 25.82 10.53 -15.04
CA ARG A 27 24.67 11.10 -15.77
C ARG A 27 24.97 11.49 -17.21
N SER A 28 26.22 11.79 -17.59
CA SER A 28 26.56 12.17 -18.97
C SER A 28 26.75 10.98 -19.92
N PHE A 29 27.08 9.78 -19.43
CA PHE A 29 27.35 8.62 -20.29
C PHE A 29 26.12 7.88 -20.82
N ARG A 30 24.90 8.21 -20.37
CA ARG A 30 23.66 7.59 -20.86
C ARG A 30 22.88 8.44 -21.87
N SER A 31 23.28 9.71 -22.06
CA SER A 31 22.57 10.67 -22.92
C SER A 31 23.09 10.75 -24.36
N ASN A 32 24.23 10.11 -24.69
CA ASN A 32 24.91 10.31 -25.99
C ASN A 32 24.97 9.08 -26.91
N ARG A 33 24.17 8.04 -26.67
CA ARG A 33 24.19 6.83 -27.51
C ARG A 33 23.10 6.74 -28.60
N ASN A 34 22.28 7.78 -28.79
CA ASN A 34 21.16 7.78 -29.76
C ASN A 34 21.24 8.90 -30.81
N ARG A 35 22.42 9.18 -31.37
CA ARG A 35 22.55 10.02 -32.58
C ARG A 35 23.59 9.47 -33.52
N ALA A 36 23.19 8.51 -34.35
CA ALA A 36 23.67 8.29 -35.71
C ALA A 36 22.96 7.06 -36.30
N ALA A 37 21.83 7.26 -36.97
CA ALA A 37 21.35 6.37 -38.02
C ALA A 37 20.52 7.20 -39.01
N SER A 38 20.92 7.12 -40.27
CA SER A 38 20.35 7.77 -41.46
C SER A 38 18.88 7.34 -41.69
N PRO A 39 18.07 8.13 -42.42
CA PRO A 39 16.65 7.87 -42.61
C PRO A 39 16.49 6.86 -43.76
N ASP A 40 15.64 5.84 -43.57
CA ASP A 40 14.80 5.28 -44.63
C ASP A 40 13.75 4.31 -44.06
N ASN A 41 12.54 4.41 -44.62
CA ASN A 41 11.35 3.57 -44.47
C ASN A 41 10.60 3.54 -43.12
N VAL A 42 9.67 4.49 -43.04
CA VAL A 42 8.50 4.48 -42.16
C VAL A 42 7.44 3.51 -42.70
N THR A 43 7.14 2.42 -41.98
CA THR A 43 5.81 1.78 -42.02
C THR A 43 5.33 1.34 -40.63
N SER A 44 4.33 2.08 -40.15
CA SER A 44 3.16 1.68 -39.34
C SER A 44 3.28 1.00 -37.97
N VAL A 45 4.45 0.68 -37.42
CA VAL A 45 4.50 -0.02 -36.10
C VAL A 45 4.56 0.92 -34.89
N ASP A 46 4.89 2.20 -35.07
CA ASP A 46 5.17 3.12 -33.95
C ASP A 46 4.00 4.01 -33.50
N GLN A 47 2.86 4.00 -34.20
CA GLN A 47 1.70 4.82 -33.82
C GLN A 47 0.89 4.21 -32.66
N THR A 48 0.91 2.89 -32.48
CA THR A 48 0.13 2.23 -31.42
C THR A 48 0.72 2.47 -30.02
N LYS A 49 2.03 2.72 -29.91
CA LYS A 49 2.69 3.09 -28.64
C LYS A 49 2.40 4.51 -28.19
N ARG A 50 2.00 5.42 -29.10
CA ARG A 50 1.70 6.82 -28.76
C ARG A 50 0.31 7.03 -28.15
N ILE A 51 -0.66 6.18 -28.47
CA ILE A 51 -2.06 6.33 -28.01
C ILE A 51 -2.26 5.78 -26.58
N VAL A 52 -1.34 4.93 -26.10
CA VAL A 52 -1.38 4.36 -24.74
C VAL A 52 -1.07 5.39 -23.65
N ASN A 53 -0.48 6.54 -24.00
CA ASN A 53 -0.18 7.59 -23.04
C ASN A 53 -1.32 8.57 -22.79
N PHE A 54 -2.43 8.55 -23.55
CA PHE A 54 -3.33 9.71 -23.59
C PHE A 54 -4.09 10.04 -22.30
N ARG A 55 -4.34 9.10 -21.36
CA ARG A 55 -5.00 9.42 -20.08
C ARG A 55 -4.04 9.65 -18.91
N ALA A 56 -2.84 9.07 -18.97
CA ALA A 56 -1.76 9.48 -18.06
C ALA A 56 -1.14 10.81 -18.52
N SER A 57 -1.19 11.12 -19.82
CA SER A 57 -0.71 12.35 -20.42
C SER A 57 -1.71 13.49 -20.27
N ILE A 58 -3.04 13.34 -20.36
CA ILE A 58 -3.90 14.52 -20.11
C ILE A 58 -3.66 15.13 -18.72
N PHE A 59 -3.49 14.31 -17.67
CA PHE A 59 -3.06 14.80 -16.35
C PHE A 59 -1.55 15.08 -16.23
N ARG A 60 -0.65 14.32 -16.90
CA ARG A 60 0.81 14.59 -16.89
C ARG A 60 1.22 15.75 -17.78
N GLU A 61 0.47 16.12 -18.80
CA GLU A 61 0.79 17.06 -19.87
C GLU A 61 0.18 18.42 -19.52
N GLU A 62 -0.94 18.49 -18.78
CA GLU A 62 -1.28 19.70 -18.01
C GLU A 62 -0.27 19.98 -16.89
N LEU A 63 0.32 18.95 -16.24
CA LEU A 63 1.40 19.13 -15.26
C LEU A 63 2.81 19.31 -15.85
N ALA A 64 3.07 18.84 -17.08
CA ALA A 64 4.40 18.89 -17.73
C ALA A 64 4.51 19.92 -18.85
N SER A 65 3.40 20.50 -19.31
CA SER A 65 3.41 21.70 -20.17
C SER A 65 3.46 23.00 -19.39
N GLN A 66 3.21 22.95 -18.07
CA GLN A 66 3.80 23.95 -17.22
C GLN A 66 5.32 23.73 -17.28
N PRO A 67 6.13 24.78 -17.52
CA PRO A 67 7.55 24.67 -17.21
C PRO A 67 7.63 24.06 -15.81
N ILE A 68 8.62 23.21 -15.57
CA ILE A 68 9.09 22.97 -14.20
C ILE A 68 9.55 24.37 -13.73
N GLN A 69 8.60 25.23 -13.34
CA GLN A 69 8.75 26.11 -12.22
C GLN A 69 9.26 25.14 -11.19
N THR A 70 10.57 25.20 -10.97
CA THR A 70 11.20 24.89 -9.70
C THR A 70 10.15 25.19 -8.64
N GLY A 71 9.43 24.14 -8.23
CA GLY A 71 8.33 24.27 -7.29
C GLY A 71 8.87 25.07 -6.12
N LEU A 72 8.07 26.02 -5.63
CA LEU A 72 8.26 26.74 -4.36
C LEU A 72 9.47 26.20 -3.60
N SER A 73 10.57 26.94 -3.67
CA SER A 73 11.94 26.38 -3.66
C SER A 73 12.09 25.12 -2.82
N SER A 74 12.77 24.11 -3.35
CA SER A 74 13.22 22.90 -2.62
C SER A 74 14.14 23.18 -1.41
N THR A 75 14.23 24.45 -0.99
CA THR A 75 14.89 24.96 0.20
C THR A 75 13.91 25.42 1.28
N ASP A 76 12.62 25.62 0.97
CA ASP A 76 11.60 26.02 1.93
C ASP A 76 10.81 24.80 2.44
N ILE A 77 11.25 24.29 3.59
CA ILE A 77 10.63 23.17 4.31
C ILE A 77 9.15 23.46 4.61
N ARG A 78 8.77 24.74 4.74
CA ARG A 78 7.42 25.17 5.12
C ARG A 78 6.38 24.92 4.03
N ALA A 79 6.80 24.85 2.76
CA ALA A 79 5.93 24.60 1.62
C ALA A 79 5.87 23.11 1.22
N SER A 80 6.48 22.22 2.02
CA SER A 80 6.51 20.79 1.71
C SER A 80 5.09 20.20 1.69
N PRO A 81 4.66 19.56 0.58
CA PRO A 81 3.37 18.88 0.53
C PRO A 81 3.25 17.75 1.56
N ARG A 82 4.37 17.31 2.15
CA ARG A 82 4.44 16.32 3.23
C ARG A 82 3.86 16.82 4.55
N LEU A 83 3.87 18.15 4.79
CA LEU A 83 3.32 18.76 6.00
C LEU A 83 1.82 18.45 6.13
N ILE A 84 1.09 18.42 5.02
CA ILE A 84 -0.33 18.09 4.99
C ILE A 84 -0.57 16.68 5.56
N GLY A 85 0.23 15.70 5.17
CA GLY A 85 0.08 14.34 5.70
C GLY A 85 0.39 14.24 7.20
N TYR A 86 1.38 14.99 7.69
CA TYR A 86 1.67 15.06 9.13
C TYR A 86 0.55 15.75 9.91
N LEU A 87 -0.11 16.77 9.33
CA LEU A 87 -1.28 17.40 9.91
C LEU A 87 -2.48 16.45 9.98
N TYR A 88 -2.74 15.68 8.92
CA TYR A 88 -3.77 14.64 8.95
C TYR A 88 -3.50 13.58 10.01
N GLN A 89 -2.24 13.13 10.15
CA GLN A 89 -1.83 12.21 11.22
C GLN A 89 -2.06 12.82 12.61
N LEU A 90 -1.66 14.08 12.82
CA LEU A 90 -1.85 14.78 14.08
C LEU A 90 -3.34 14.85 14.47
N LEU A 91 -4.19 15.31 13.55
CA LEU A 91 -5.63 15.43 13.79
C LEU A 91 -6.26 14.07 14.04
N ALA A 92 -5.91 13.05 13.25
CA ALA A 92 -6.40 11.69 13.44
C ALA A 92 -6.00 11.14 14.82
N CYS A 93 -4.75 11.33 15.24
CA CYS A 93 -4.25 10.91 16.55
C CYS A 93 -4.94 11.62 17.72
N ILE A 94 -5.21 12.92 17.61
CA ILE A 94 -5.95 13.67 18.64
C ILE A 94 -7.36 13.10 18.79
N VAL A 95 -8.08 12.92 17.67
CA VAL A 95 -9.44 12.35 17.69
C VAL A 95 -9.43 10.92 18.22
N LEU A 96 -8.44 10.10 17.82
CA LEU A 96 -8.24 8.74 18.31
C LEU A 96 -8.10 8.70 19.84
N SER A 97 -7.18 9.50 20.41
CA SER A 97 -6.97 9.58 21.86
C SER A 97 -8.20 10.07 22.60
N ILE A 98 -8.81 11.18 22.15
CA ILE A 98 -10.00 11.74 22.82
C ILE A 98 -11.15 10.72 22.78
N THR A 99 -11.36 10.05 21.66
CA THR A 99 -12.43 9.05 21.53
C THR A 99 -12.17 7.84 22.42
N ALA A 100 -10.94 7.33 22.46
CA ALA A 100 -10.57 6.20 23.33
C ALA A 100 -10.73 6.55 24.83
N ILE A 101 -10.31 7.75 25.25
CA ILE A 101 -10.46 8.22 26.63
C ILE A 101 -11.95 8.42 26.99
N LYS A 102 -12.74 9.02 26.09
CA LYS A 102 -14.18 9.17 26.31
C LYS A 102 -14.91 7.83 26.36
N PHE A 103 -14.48 6.87 25.55
CA PHE A 103 -15.03 5.52 25.58
C PHE A 103 -14.81 4.88 26.95
N ASP A 104 -13.60 4.99 27.49
CA ASP A 104 -13.26 4.51 28.83
C ASP A 104 -14.10 5.18 29.93
N GLN A 105 -14.15 6.52 29.94
CA GLN A 105 -14.90 7.31 30.94
C GLN A 105 -16.41 7.02 30.95
N ASN A 106 -16.98 6.66 29.80
CA ASN A 106 -18.40 6.34 29.68
C ASN A 106 -18.73 4.89 30.04
N SER A 107 -17.73 4.01 30.08
CA SER A 107 -17.90 2.66 30.60
C SER A 107 -17.89 2.76 32.13
N GLN A 108 -18.99 2.38 32.79
CA GLN A 108 -19.27 2.63 34.22
C GLN A 108 -18.36 1.88 35.22
N ASN A 109 -17.18 1.42 34.80
CA ASN A 109 -16.19 0.78 35.66
C ASN A 109 -15.20 1.82 36.19
N GLU A 110 -14.60 1.56 37.37
CA GLU A 110 -13.64 2.45 38.01
C GLU A 110 -12.57 2.96 37.04
N THR A 111 -12.31 4.27 37.07
CA THR A 111 -11.51 5.02 36.11
C THR A 111 -10.10 4.47 35.90
N LEU A 112 -9.62 4.53 34.64
CA LEU A 112 -8.28 4.18 34.10
C LEU A 112 -7.05 4.44 34.99
N PHE A 113 -7.13 5.41 35.91
CA PHE A 113 -6.02 5.89 36.73
C PHE A 113 -6.02 5.35 38.16
N SER A 114 -7.08 4.67 38.62
CA SER A 114 -7.15 4.14 39.99
C SER A 114 -6.69 2.69 40.13
N LEU A 115 -6.70 1.89 39.07
CA LEU A 115 -6.56 0.43 39.16
C LEU A 115 -5.12 -0.13 39.11
N GLY A 116 -4.10 0.70 38.84
CA GLY A 116 -2.70 0.26 38.83
C GLY A 116 -2.33 -0.73 37.70
N TRP A 117 -1.03 -0.89 37.42
CA TRP A 117 -0.55 -1.74 36.32
C TRP A 117 -0.85 -3.23 36.53
N ASP A 118 -0.95 -3.70 37.78
CA ASP A 118 -1.19 -5.10 38.10
C ASP A 118 -2.60 -5.57 37.72
N TYR A 119 -3.59 -4.66 37.72
CA TYR A 119 -4.96 -4.96 37.30
C TYR A 119 -5.09 -5.10 35.78
N ILE A 120 -4.21 -4.43 35.01
CA ILE A 120 -4.19 -4.50 33.54
C ILE A 120 -3.78 -5.90 33.05
N PHE A 121 -2.96 -6.61 33.82
CA PHE A 121 -2.49 -7.96 33.49
C PHE A 121 -3.24 -9.07 34.22
N ALA A 122 -4.15 -8.73 35.14
CA ALA A 122 -4.99 -9.70 35.84
C ALA A 122 -6.01 -10.33 34.89
N THR A 123 -6.18 -11.65 35.01
CA THR A 123 -6.93 -12.52 34.08
C THR A 123 -8.42 -12.22 33.96
N ASP A 124 -9.03 -11.66 35.00
CA ASP A 124 -10.50 -11.54 35.10
C ASP A 124 -11.04 -10.15 34.67
N ALA A 125 -10.18 -9.17 34.44
CA ALA A 125 -10.53 -7.80 34.03
C ALA A 125 -10.33 -7.54 32.51
N ARG A 126 -10.31 -8.61 31.70
CA ARG A 126 -9.82 -8.53 30.32
C ARG A 126 -10.75 -7.76 29.36
N ILE A 127 -12.06 -7.79 29.57
CA ILE A 127 -13.05 -7.36 28.58
C ILE A 127 -14.05 -6.35 29.19
N TYR A 128 -14.13 -5.16 28.61
CA TYR A 128 -15.22 -4.22 28.78
C TYR A 128 -16.46 -4.73 28.05
N GLN A 129 -17.58 -4.92 28.76
CA GLN A 129 -18.88 -5.09 28.13
C GLN A 129 -19.49 -3.71 27.88
N SER A 130 -19.39 -3.21 26.64
CA SER A 130 -20.19 -2.05 26.20
C SER A 130 -21.58 -2.52 25.76
N ILE A 131 -22.56 -1.61 25.79
CA ILE A 131 -23.90 -1.82 25.23
C ILE A 131 -23.82 -2.28 23.76
N LYS A 132 -22.79 -1.83 23.05
CA LYS A 132 -22.54 -2.16 21.64
C LYS A 132 -21.68 -3.42 21.42
N GLY A 133 -21.12 -4.01 22.48
CA GLY A 133 -20.33 -5.24 22.41
C GLY A 133 -19.09 -5.29 23.31
N PRO A 134 -18.42 -6.46 23.38
CA PRO A 134 -17.21 -6.64 24.17
C PRO A 134 -15.97 -5.98 23.54
N VAL A 135 -15.10 -5.39 24.37
CA VAL A 135 -13.82 -4.77 23.98
C VAL A 135 -12.72 -5.14 24.97
N TYR A 136 -11.55 -5.55 24.49
CA TYR A 136 -10.40 -5.79 25.37
C TYR A 136 -9.88 -4.50 26.01
N TYR A 137 -9.68 -4.54 27.33
CA TYR A 137 -9.18 -3.42 28.12
C TYR A 137 -7.85 -2.88 27.58
N TRP A 138 -6.90 -3.76 27.30
CA TRP A 138 -5.59 -3.39 26.75
C TRP A 138 -5.68 -2.71 25.38
N LYS A 139 -6.72 -3.00 24.58
CA LYS A 139 -6.94 -2.34 23.27
C LYS A 139 -7.48 -0.92 23.45
N VAL A 140 -8.25 -0.65 24.50
CA VAL A 140 -8.68 0.71 24.87
C VAL A 140 -7.46 1.56 25.23
N ILE A 141 -6.64 1.07 26.16
CA ILE A 141 -5.40 1.73 26.58
C ILE A 141 -4.45 1.88 25.39
N GLY A 142 -4.26 0.79 24.64
CA GLY A 142 -3.41 0.79 23.46
C GLY A 142 -3.84 1.85 22.45
N SER A 143 -5.14 2.00 22.19
CA SER A 143 -5.67 3.04 21.29
C SER A 143 -5.38 4.46 21.81
N ALA A 144 -5.55 4.68 23.12
CA ALA A 144 -5.25 5.98 23.74
C ALA A 144 -3.76 6.32 23.67
N ILE A 145 -2.88 5.37 24.01
CA ILE A 145 -1.42 5.51 23.97
C ILE A 145 -0.94 5.74 22.54
N VAL A 146 -1.43 4.93 21.59
CA VAL A 146 -1.07 5.06 20.17
C VAL A 146 -1.47 6.44 19.64
N GLY A 147 -2.67 6.91 19.97
CA GLY A 147 -3.09 8.27 19.63
C GLY A 147 -2.20 9.34 20.27
N ALA A 148 -1.82 9.19 21.54
CA ALA A 148 -1.04 10.19 22.26
C ALA A 148 0.41 10.25 21.75
N VAL A 149 1.05 9.09 21.56
CA VAL A 149 2.41 8.97 21.03
C VAL A 149 2.45 9.41 19.58
N GLY A 150 1.54 8.93 18.73
CA GLY A 150 1.46 9.32 17.32
C GLY A 150 1.17 10.82 17.16
N GLY A 151 0.28 11.36 17.99
CA GLY A 151 -0.05 12.78 18.04
C GLY A 151 1.15 13.62 18.49
N GLY A 152 1.85 13.20 19.54
CA GLY A 152 3.07 13.86 20.01
C GLY A 152 4.18 13.90 18.95
N ILE A 153 4.44 12.77 18.28
CA ILE A 153 5.42 12.71 17.19
C ILE A 153 5.01 13.63 16.05
N SER A 154 3.75 13.56 15.61
CA SER A 154 3.24 14.39 14.51
C SER A 154 3.26 15.88 14.86
N LEU A 155 2.93 16.25 16.10
CA LEU A 155 3.01 17.61 16.60
C LEU A 155 4.46 18.11 16.59
N LEU A 156 5.41 17.31 17.06
CA LEU A 156 6.84 17.66 17.02
C LEU A 156 7.31 17.89 15.58
N VAL A 157 6.87 17.07 14.62
CA VAL A 157 7.18 17.26 13.20
C VAL A 157 6.55 18.54 12.65
N VAL A 158 5.29 18.81 12.96
CA VAL A 158 4.60 20.04 12.52
C VAL A 158 5.27 21.28 13.11
N LEU A 159 5.57 21.25 14.42
CA LEU A 159 6.31 22.31 15.09
C LEU A 159 7.68 22.49 14.47
N ALA A 160 8.38 21.42 14.09
CA ALA A 160 9.66 21.51 13.39
C ALA A 160 9.56 22.15 11.99
N HIS A 161 8.44 21.98 11.29
CA HIS A 161 8.22 22.65 10.00
C HIS A 161 7.91 24.14 10.17
N ILE A 162 7.26 24.53 11.28
CA ILE A 162 6.95 25.93 11.60
C ILE A 162 8.17 26.64 12.21
N ASP A 163 8.90 25.93 13.08
CA ASP A 163 10.08 26.42 13.77
C ASP A 163 11.28 26.50 12.84
N THR A 164 11.50 27.70 12.35
CA THR A 164 12.67 28.08 11.55
C THR A 164 13.58 29.02 12.33
N ILE A 165 13.23 29.31 13.59
CA ILE A 165 13.91 30.33 14.39
C ILE A 165 14.87 29.66 15.37
N PHE A 166 14.46 28.59 16.04
CA PHE A 166 15.27 27.99 17.10
C PHE A 166 16.30 26.97 16.58
N LEU A 167 15.93 26.09 15.63
CA LEU A 167 16.84 25.02 15.14
C LEU A 167 16.86 24.83 13.60
N PRO A 168 16.97 25.89 12.78
CA PRO A 168 16.83 25.80 11.31
C PRO A 168 17.82 24.83 10.65
N LYS A 169 19.07 24.77 11.13
CA LYS A 169 20.10 23.88 10.58
C LYS A 169 19.79 22.39 10.81
N THR A 170 19.20 22.07 11.96
CA THR A 170 18.84 20.69 12.30
C THR A 170 17.63 20.26 11.48
N TRP A 171 16.60 21.10 11.42
CA TRP A 171 15.38 20.79 10.67
C TRP A 171 15.62 20.65 9.18
N TYR A 172 16.48 21.50 8.61
CA TYR A 172 16.92 21.34 7.22
C TYR A 172 17.62 20.01 6.99
N LYS A 173 18.49 19.56 7.90
CA LYS A 173 19.12 18.23 7.76
C LYS A 173 18.11 17.10 7.85
N VAL A 174 17.09 17.22 8.70
CA VAL A 174 16.09 16.17 8.91
C VAL A 174 15.09 16.09 7.76
N PHE A 175 14.53 17.21 7.28
CA PHE A 175 13.38 17.23 6.36
C PHE A 175 13.70 17.69 4.93
N ARG A 176 14.97 17.96 4.61
CA ARG A 176 15.36 18.21 3.22
C ARG A 176 15.02 17.01 2.34
N ASP A 177 14.61 17.28 1.11
CA ASP A 177 14.37 16.26 0.10
C ASP A 177 15.53 15.26 -0.01
N GLY A 178 15.19 13.97 0.04
CA GLY A 178 16.18 12.89 0.05
C GLY A 178 16.86 12.63 1.39
N SER A 179 16.44 13.30 2.47
CA SER A 179 16.97 13.02 3.81
C SER A 179 16.68 11.57 4.23
N MET A 180 17.75 10.87 4.62
CA MET A 180 17.65 9.53 5.16
C MET A 180 16.97 9.49 6.53
N PHE A 181 17.08 10.57 7.32
CA PHE A 181 16.40 10.66 8.61
C PHE A 181 14.88 10.69 8.45
N GLU A 182 14.38 11.50 7.52
CA GLU A 182 12.94 11.53 7.20
C GLU A 182 12.47 10.18 6.62
N CYS A 183 13.29 9.52 5.80
CA CYS A 183 12.98 8.18 5.31
C CYS A 183 12.79 7.17 6.46
N TYR A 184 13.71 7.15 7.43
CA TYR A 184 13.59 6.27 8.59
C TYR A 184 12.40 6.63 9.47
N LEU A 185 12.12 7.92 9.67
CA LEU A 185 10.94 8.39 10.38
C LEU A 185 9.66 7.90 9.70
N LEU A 186 9.53 8.06 8.38
CA LEU A 186 8.36 7.64 7.62
C LEU A 186 8.16 6.12 7.65
N ARG A 187 9.25 5.33 7.57
CA ARG A 187 9.18 3.87 7.73
C ARG A 187 8.75 3.47 9.14
N PHE A 188 9.30 4.14 10.15
CA PHE A 188 8.88 3.95 11.53
C PHE A 188 7.40 4.26 11.71
N LEU A 189 6.92 5.40 11.21
CA LEU A 189 5.51 5.77 11.26
C LEU A 189 4.63 4.75 10.53
N LEU A 190 5.05 4.23 9.38
CA LEU A 190 4.31 3.19 8.67
C LEU A 190 4.15 1.91 9.52
N ILE A 191 5.23 1.44 10.15
CA ILE A 191 5.19 0.26 11.04
C ILE A 191 4.31 0.57 12.28
N PHE A 192 4.52 1.74 12.90
CA PHE A 192 3.77 2.20 14.05
C PHE A 192 2.26 2.25 13.76
N TYR A 193 1.84 2.84 12.64
CA TYR A 193 0.43 2.91 12.29
C TYR A 193 -0.15 1.59 11.76
N THR A 194 0.68 0.67 11.28
CA THR A 194 0.25 -0.71 11.01
C THR A 194 -0.09 -1.42 12.32
N ALA A 195 0.75 -1.27 13.36
CA ALA A 195 0.44 -1.78 14.69
C ALA A 195 -0.78 -1.06 15.30
N ALA A 196 -0.90 0.26 15.11
CA ALA A 196 -2.05 1.05 15.53
C ALA A 196 -3.36 0.51 14.97
N LEU A 197 -3.39 0.17 13.67
CA LEU A 197 -4.55 -0.46 13.05
C LEU A 197 -4.90 -1.75 13.79
N HIS A 198 -3.94 -2.64 14.02
CA HIS A 198 -4.23 -3.87 14.76
C HIS A 198 -4.81 -3.57 16.16
N VAL A 199 -4.16 -2.72 16.96
CA VAL A 199 -4.64 -2.41 18.31
C VAL A 199 -6.03 -1.78 18.31
N SER A 200 -6.29 -0.85 17.39
CA SER A 200 -7.45 0.04 17.45
C SER A 200 -8.65 -0.47 16.65
N THR A 201 -8.45 -1.40 15.70
CA THR A 201 -9.50 -1.80 14.75
C THR A 201 -9.70 -3.32 14.59
N SER A 202 -8.86 -4.15 15.21
CA SER A 202 -9.04 -5.62 15.22
C SER A 202 -10.27 -6.06 16.03
N SER A 203 -10.53 -7.36 16.08
CA SER A 203 -11.60 -7.98 16.87
C SER A 203 -11.55 -7.53 18.33
N LEU A 204 -12.70 -7.20 18.92
CA LEU A 204 -12.78 -6.75 20.31
C LEU A 204 -11.95 -5.48 20.60
N SER A 205 -11.78 -4.61 19.60
CA SER A 205 -11.16 -3.29 19.76
C SER A 205 -12.21 -2.17 19.83
N VAL A 206 -11.78 -0.99 20.27
CA VAL A 206 -12.65 0.20 20.34
C VAL A 206 -13.18 0.58 18.96
N GLY A 207 -12.40 0.40 17.89
CA GLY A 207 -12.81 0.71 16.52
C GLY A 207 -13.93 -0.17 15.97
N GLN A 208 -14.24 -1.31 16.60
CA GLN A 208 -15.44 -2.07 16.22
C GLN A 208 -16.73 -1.36 16.65
N ILE A 209 -16.64 -0.56 17.70
CA ILE A 209 -17.78 0.04 18.40
C ILE A 209 -17.90 1.54 18.11
N GLU A 210 -16.75 2.20 17.98
CA GLU A 210 -16.63 3.65 17.77
C GLU A 210 -16.01 3.93 16.40
N PRO A 211 -16.83 4.34 15.41
CA PRO A 211 -16.36 4.61 14.05
C PRO A 211 -15.23 5.65 13.99
N ASN A 212 -15.21 6.60 14.91
CA ASN A 212 -14.16 7.61 14.98
C ASN A 212 -12.77 6.96 15.21
N VAL A 213 -12.64 5.99 16.12
CA VAL A 213 -11.39 5.25 16.34
C VAL A 213 -10.98 4.48 15.08
N PHE A 214 -11.96 3.88 14.42
CA PHE A 214 -11.74 3.13 13.19
C PHE A 214 -11.22 4.01 12.05
N PHE A 215 -11.98 5.04 11.68
CA PHE A 215 -11.63 5.93 10.57
C PHE A 215 -10.34 6.69 10.82
N THR A 216 -10.12 7.20 12.04
CA THR A 216 -8.89 7.96 12.35
C THR A 216 -7.64 7.08 12.28
N SER A 217 -7.71 5.83 12.74
CA SER A 217 -6.60 4.87 12.63
C SER A 217 -6.23 4.59 11.16
N TRP A 218 -7.24 4.42 10.30
CA TRP A 218 -7.07 4.25 8.84
C TRP A 218 -6.55 5.52 8.15
N ILE A 219 -7.03 6.70 8.53
CA ILE A 219 -6.55 8.00 8.02
C ILE A 219 -5.06 8.18 8.36
N ALA A 220 -4.66 7.91 9.60
CA ALA A 220 -3.26 8.04 10.03
C ALA A 220 -2.34 7.07 9.27
N PHE A 221 -2.78 5.83 9.07
CA PHE A 221 -2.08 4.85 8.23
C PHE A 221 -1.97 5.32 6.77
N ALA A 222 -3.09 5.72 6.15
CA ALA A 222 -3.11 6.18 4.76
C ALA A 222 -2.22 7.43 4.55
N ALA A 223 -2.28 8.39 5.47
CA ALA A 223 -1.43 9.57 5.44
C ALA A 223 0.06 9.21 5.53
N SER A 224 0.42 8.16 6.28
CA SER A 224 1.81 7.65 6.34
C SER A 224 2.27 7.06 5.01
N VAL A 225 1.42 6.27 4.36
CA VAL A 225 1.70 5.70 3.03
C VAL A 225 1.85 6.81 2.00
N MET A 226 0.96 7.80 2.01
CA MET A 226 1.02 8.95 1.10
C MET A 226 2.28 9.78 1.32
N ASN A 227 2.64 10.10 2.57
CA ASN A 227 3.84 10.84 2.88
C ASN A 227 5.11 10.11 2.45
N LEU A 228 5.17 8.79 2.61
CA LEU A 228 6.27 7.98 2.09
C LEU A 228 6.34 8.06 0.55
N GLY A 229 5.18 8.02 -0.13
CA GLY A 229 5.10 8.20 -1.57
C GLY A 229 5.62 9.57 -2.04
N VAL A 230 5.17 10.65 -1.39
CA VAL A 230 5.60 12.03 -1.68
C VAL A 230 7.10 12.18 -1.43
N TRP A 231 7.60 11.70 -0.28
CA TRP A 231 9.03 11.75 0.03
C TRP A 231 9.88 11.06 -1.04
N ARG A 232 9.46 9.88 -1.52
CA ARG A 232 10.19 9.16 -2.58
C ARG A 232 10.27 9.99 -3.86
N GLY A 233 9.16 10.56 -4.29
CA GLY A 233 9.10 11.42 -5.47
C GLY A 233 10.00 12.65 -5.33
N SER A 234 9.92 13.35 -4.19
CA SER A 234 10.78 14.51 -3.90
C SER A 234 12.27 14.16 -3.84
N ALA A 235 12.62 12.97 -3.36
CA ALA A 235 13.99 12.47 -3.31
C ALA A 235 14.54 12.02 -4.68
N GLY A 236 13.74 12.09 -5.75
CA GLY A 236 14.12 11.64 -7.09
C GLY A 236 14.19 10.12 -7.23
N PHE A 237 13.57 9.37 -6.30
CA PHE A 237 13.36 7.94 -6.45
C PHE A 237 12.06 7.68 -7.20
N ASP A 238 12.02 6.61 -7.99
CA ASP A 238 10.77 6.14 -8.60
C ASP A 238 9.70 5.98 -7.53
N SER A 239 8.50 6.49 -7.83
CA SER A 239 7.34 6.29 -6.96
C SER A 239 7.08 4.79 -6.77
N ILE A 240 6.35 4.42 -5.72
CA ILE A 240 5.99 3.01 -5.49
C ILE A 240 5.22 2.47 -6.70
N ALA A 241 4.31 3.28 -7.26
CA ALA A 241 3.59 2.97 -8.48
C ALA A 241 4.54 2.78 -9.67
N GLU A 242 5.52 3.67 -9.86
CA GLU A 242 6.49 3.55 -10.94
C GLU A 242 7.33 2.27 -10.81
N LYS A 243 7.86 1.99 -9.61
CA LYS A 243 8.67 0.81 -9.34
C LYS A 243 7.91 -0.49 -9.64
N ILE A 244 6.61 -0.53 -9.33
CA ILE A 244 5.75 -1.68 -9.65
C ILE A 244 5.37 -1.69 -11.13
N SER A 245 5.24 -0.52 -11.78
CA SER A 245 4.92 -0.40 -13.20
C SER A 245 6.11 -0.62 -14.15
N VAL A 246 7.34 -0.76 -13.63
CA VAL A 246 8.51 -1.20 -14.43
C VAL A 246 8.31 -2.63 -14.95
N HIS A 247 7.39 -3.39 -14.37
CA HIS A 247 6.98 -4.68 -14.92
C HIS A 247 6.32 -4.52 -16.30
N GLU A 248 6.59 -5.46 -17.20
CA GLU A 248 6.05 -5.45 -18.58
C GLU A 248 4.51 -5.46 -18.64
N ARG A 249 3.84 -5.83 -17.55
CA ARG A 249 2.39 -5.92 -17.43
C ARG A 249 1.84 -4.84 -16.50
N ALA A 250 0.93 -4.03 -17.01
CA ALA A 250 0.18 -3.06 -16.21
C ALA A 250 -0.79 -3.75 -15.23
N THR A 251 -1.25 -4.98 -15.49
CA THR A 251 -2.07 -5.74 -14.54
C THR A 251 -1.33 -6.08 -13.25
N THR A 252 0.00 -6.20 -13.26
CA THR A 252 0.81 -6.50 -12.06
C THR A 252 0.59 -5.50 -10.94
N PHE A 253 0.51 -4.20 -11.27
CA PHE A 253 0.24 -3.16 -10.28
C PHE A 253 -1.08 -3.39 -9.55
N ASN A 254 -2.14 -3.68 -10.31
CA ASN A 254 -3.44 -3.94 -9.71
C ASN A 254 -3.45 -5.28 -8.94
N TRP A 255 -2.72 -6.31 -9.38
CA TRP A 255 -2.58 -7.54 -8.61
C TRP A 255 -1.89 -7.35 -7.26
N VAL A 256 -0.90 -6.45 -7.15
CA VAL A 256 -0.27 -6.11 -5.87
C VAL A 256 -1.28 -5.45 -4.93
N TRP A 257 -2.12 -4.54 -5.44
CA TRP A 257 -3.19 -3.94 -4.64
C TRP A 257 -4.27 -4.95 -4.26
N SER A 258 -4.64 -5.85 -5.16
CA SER A 258 -5.58 -6.94 -4.86
C SER A 258 -5.02 -7.80 -3.75
N PHE A 259 -3.73 -8.17 -3.84
CA PHE A 259 -3.03 -8.95 -2.82
C PHE A 259 -3.09 -8.26 -1.45
N PHE A 260 -2.83 -6.95 -1.39
CA PHE A 260 -2.93 -6.19 -0.15
C PHE A 260 -4.34 -6.28 0.46
N PHE A 261 -5.37 -6.01 -0.33
CA PHE A 261 -6.75 -6.04 0.18
C PHE A 261 -7.21 -7.45 0.57
N VAL A 262 -6.95 -8.48 -0.24
CA VAL A 262 -7.35 -9.85 0.12
C VAL A 262 -6.58 -10.38 1.33
N LEU A 263 -5.33 -9.95 1.52
CA LEU A 263 -4.55 -10.29 2.70
C LEU A 263 -5.12 -9.64 3.96
N THR A 264 -5.51 -8.36 3.89
CA THR A 264 -6.19 -7.68 5.00
C THR A 264 -7.55 -8.35 5.30
N PHE A 265 -8.29 -8.74 4.27
CA PHE A 265 -9.56 -9.45 4.44
C PHE A 265 -9.37 -10.81 5.13
N ALA A 266 -8.42 -11.62 4.66
CA ALA A 266 -8.10 -12.91 5.25
C ALA A 266 -7.57 -12.78 6.68
N ALA A 267 -6.69 -11.81 6.95
CA ALA A 267 -6.19 -11.54 8.30
C ALA A 267 -7.33 -11.12 9.25
N SER A 268 -8.27 -10.30 8.78
CA SER A 268 -9.46 -9.92 9.58
C SER A 268 -10.34 -11.13 9.88
N ALA A 269 -10.56 -12.04 8.93
CA ALA A 269 -11.32 -13.26 9.16
C ALA A 269 -10.61 -14.21 10.14
N THR A 270 -9.29 -14.34 10.02
CA THR A 270 -8.45 -15.13 10.94
C THR A 270 -8.47 -14.57 12.36
N ASP A 271 -8.40 -13.24 12.51
CA ASP A 271 -8.47 -12.59 13.81
C ASP A 271 -9.82 -12.87 14.51
N ILE A 272 -10.95 -12.82 13.80
CA ILE A 272 -12.24 -13.18 14.39
C ILE A 272 -12.30 -14.66 14.76
N PHE A 273 -11.79 -15.54 13.90
CA PHE A 273 -11.77 -16.98 14.21
C PHE A 273 -11.04 -17.28 15.53
N PHE A 274 -9.93 -16.59 15.80
CA PHE A 274 -9.20 -16.74 17.07
C PHE A 274 -9.99 -16.19 18.27
N ASN A 275 -10.84 -15.19 18.05
CA ASN A 275 -11.67 -14.57 19.09
C ASN A 275 -13.15 -15.05 19.05
N ARG A 276 -13.45 -16.16 18.37
CA ARG A 276 -14.84 -16.59 18.07
C ARG A 276 -15.69 -16.97 19.28
N SER A 277 -15.05 -17.27 20.42
CA SER A 277 -15.75 -17.51 21.69
C SER A 277 -16.30 -16.23 22.33
N GLU A 278 -15.76 -15.07 21.93
CA GLU A 278 -16.06 -13.77 22.53
C GLU A 278 -16.74 -12.82 21.53
N VAL A 279 -16.55 -13.03 20.22
CA VAL A 279 -17.18 -12.25 19.16
C VAL A 279 -18.51 -12.86 18.74
N THR A 280 -19.60 -12.12 18.90
CA THR A 280 -20.91 -12.50 18.36
C THR A 280 -21.06 -11.98 16.94
N ILE A 281 -21.13 -12.89 15.97
CA ILE A 281 -21.39 -12.55 14.57
C ILE A 281 -22.89 -12.49 14.36
N SER A 282 -23.37 -11.44 13.72
CA SER A 282 -24.78 -11.32 13.33
C SER A 282 -24.89 -10.96 11.86
N HIS A 283 -25.87 -11.55 11.17
CA HIS A 283 -26.22 -11.22 9.79
C HIS A 283 -27.72 -10.94 9.74
N LYS A 284 -28.10 -9.75 9.25
CA LYS A 284 -29.50 -9.30 9.20
C LYS A 284 -30.21 -9.41 10.56
N GLY A 285 -29.50 -9.09 11.64
CA GLY A 285 -29.98 -9.16 13.02
C GLY A 285 -30.05 -10.57 13.63
N VAL A 286 -29.77 -11.62 12.85
CA VAL A 286 -29.73 -13.01 13.34
C VAL A 286 -28.31 -13.34 13.79
N VAL A 287 -28.17 -13.82 15.03
CA VAL A 287 -26.89 -14.30 15.54
C VAL A 287 -26.51 -15.58 14.80
N LEU A 288 -25.36 -15.56 14.14
CA LEU A 288 -24.79 -16.69 13.44
C LEU A 288 -23.88 -17.47 14.39
N SER A 289 -24.30 -18.67 14.78
CA SER A 289 -23.42 -19.63 15.44
C SER A 289 -22.86 -20.57 14.37
N LEU A 290 -21.61 -20.30 13.95
CA LEU A 290 -20.90 -21.14 12.98
C LEU A 290 -20.20 -22.28 13.71
N SER A 291 -20.38 -23.50 13.22
CA SER A 291 -19.58 -24.66 13.61
C SER A 291 -18.10 -24.48 13.21
N ASP A 292 -17.19 -25.20 13.86
CA ASP A 292 -15.76 -25.15 13.50
C ASP A 292 -15.54 -25.52 12.01
N LYS A 293 -16.33 -26.45 11.47
CA LYS A 293 -16.28 -26.83 10.05
C LYS A 293 -16.64 -25.66 9.14
N GLU A 294 -17.68 -24.91 9.45
CA GLU A 294 -18.08 -23.72 8.68
C GLU A 294 -17.02 -22.62 8.78
N TRP A 295 -16.42 -22.44 9.95
CA TRP A 295 -15.28 -21.53 10.13
C TRP A 295 -14.09 -21.87 9.25
N TYR A 296 -13.70 -23.15 9.18
CA TYR A 296 -12.64 -23.58 8.28
C TYR A 296 -12.98 -23.34 6.81
N ASN A 297 -14.24 -23.47 6.41
CA ASN A 297 -14.68 -23.12 5.07
C ASN A 297 -14.54 -21.63 4.78
N VAL A 298 -14.95 -20.76 5.73
CA VAL A 298 -14.80 -19.31 5.61
C VAL A 298 -13.32 -18.91 5.52
N LEU A 299 -12.48 -19.43 6.40
CA LEU A 299 -11.04 -19.16 6.37
C LEU A 299 -10.40 -19.68 5.09
N GLY A 300 -10.74 -20.90 4.66
CA GLY A 300 -10.27 -21.49 3.41
C GLY A 300 -10.63 -20.62 2.21
N PHE A 301 -11.86 -20.09 2.18
CA PHE A 301 -12.31 -19.17 1.14
C PHE A 301 -11.55 -17.84 1.15
N CYS A 302 -11.34 -17.21 2.31
CA CYS A 302 -10.58 -15.96 2.39
C CYS A 302 -9.11 -16.14 1.98
N TRP A 303 -8.45 -17.19 2.48
CA TRP A 303 -7.06 -17.49 2.15
C TRP A 303 -6.87 -18.00 0.72
N PHE A 304 -7.89 -18.59 0.11
CA PHE A 304 -7.88 -18.95 -1.31
C PHE A 304 -7.64 -17.73 -2.21
N PHE A 305 -8.25 -16.57 -1.92
CA PHE A 305 -7.99 -15.36 -2.71
C PHE A 305 -6.57 -14.81 -2.54
N VAL A 306 -5.99 -14.96 -1.35
CA VAL A 306 -4.57 -14.65 -1.11
C VAL A 306 -3.69 -15.52 -2.01
N PHE A 307 -3.96 -16.83 -2.02
CA PHE A 307 -3.26 -17.78 -2.89
C PHE A 307 -3.42 -17.43 -4.37
N VAL A 308 -4.64 -17.11 -4.84
CA VAL A 308 -4.89 -16.68 -6.23
C VAL A 308 -4.05 -15.45 -6.59
N CYS A 309 -3.96 -14.45 -5.72
CA CYS A 309 -3.15 -13.26 -5.97
C CYS A 309 -1.65 -13.58 -6.02
N ILE A 310 -1.15 -14.47 -5.15
CA ILE A 310 0.26 -14.92 -5.19
C ILE A 310 0.54 -15.62 -6.52
N VAL A 311 -0.30 -16.58 -6.92
CA VAL A 311 -0.15 -17.30 -8.19
C VAL A 311 -0.20 -16.34 -9.38
N ALA A 312 -1.12 -15.38 -9.37
CA ALA A 312 -1.22 -14.39 -10.44
C ALA A 312 0.01 -13.48 -10.54
N LEU A 313 0.56 -13.04 -9.40
CA LEU A 313 1.81 -12.27 -9.36
C LEU A 313 3.00 -13.08 -9.87
N LEU A 314 3.12 -14.35 -9.44
CA LEU A 314 4.17 -15.26 -9.91
C LEU A 314 4.05 -15.50 -11.42
N PHE A 315 2.85 -15.76 -11.93
CA PHE A 315 2.65 -15.96 -13.37
C PHE A 315 2.90 -14.68 -14.17
N ASN A 316 2.53 -13.50 -13.66
CA ASN A 316 2.90 -12.24 -14.30
C ASN A 316 4.41 -11.97 -14.31
N GLN A 317 5.15 -12.55 -13.36
CA GLN A 317 6.61 -12.42 -13.28
C GLN A 317 7.38 -13.48 -14.08
N PHE A 318 6.86 -14.71 -14.19
CA PHE A 318 7.59 -15.84 -14.75
C PHE A 318 7.04 -16.37 -16.08
N LEU A 319 5.73 -16.27 -16.33
CA LEU A 319 5.10 -16.76 -17.56
C LEU A 319 4.93 -15.62 -18.56
N HIS A 320 6.04 -15.20 -19.17
CA HIS A 320 6.04 -14.21 -20.24
C HIS A 320 5.49 -14.76 -21.57
N THR A 321 5.62 -16.07 -21.79
CA THR A 321 5.24 -16.74 -23.05
C THR A 321 3.95 -17.54 -22.91
N SER A 322 3.08 -17.45 -23.91
CA SER A 322 1.82 -18.21 -23.95
C SER A 322 2.11 -19.69 -24.22
N CYS A 323 1.45 -20.60 -23.51
CA CYS A 323 1.50 -22.03 -23.81
C CYS A 323 0.55 -22.33 -24.99
N GLU A 324 1.08 -22.88 -26.08
CA GLU A 324 0.27 -23.37 -27.18
C GLU A 324 -0.26 -24.78 -26.87
N LEU A 325 -1.57 -24.94 -26.72
CA LEU A 325 -2.23 -26.24 -26.62
C LEU A 325 -2.80 -26.61 -28.00
N ARG A 326 -2.20 -27.63 -28.63
CA ARG A 326 -2.75 -28.19 -29.87
C ARG A 326 -3.83 -29.19 -29.53
N VAL A 327 -5.09 -28.86 -29.85
CA VAL A 327 -6.21 -29.78 -29.68
C VAL A 327 -6.25 -30.73 -30.88
N PHE A 328 -6.47 -32.03 -30.65
CA PHE A 328 -6.64 -33.02 -31.72
C PHE A 328 -7.77 -32.57 -32.66
N GLY A 329 -7.48 -32.47 -33.96
CA GLY A 329 -8.44 -31.95 -34.97
C GLY A 329 -8.00 -30.68 -35.72
N GLY A 330 -6.74 -30.25 -35.59
CA GLY A 330 -6.17 -29.16 -36.41
C GLY A 330 -6.45 -27.74 -35.91
N SER A 331 -7.26 -27.60 -34.86
CA SER A 331 -7.48 -26.33 -34.16
C SER A 331 -6.36 -26.07 -33.16
N ARG A 332 -5.71 -24.89 -33.26
CA ARG A 332 -4.72 -24.42 -32.28
C ARG A 332 -5.43 -23.55 -31.25
N VAL A 333 -5.45 -23.98 -30.00
CA VAL A 333 -5.94 -23.16 -28.89
C VAL A 333 -4.73 -22.65 -28.13
N ILE A 334 -4.43 -21.37 -28.29
CA ILE A 334 -3.36 -20.71 -27.51
C ILE A 334 -3.98 -20.29 -26.18
N LEU A 335 -3.92 -21.17 -25.18
CA LEU A 335 -4.30 -20.88 -23.80
C LEU A 335 -3.08 -20.27 -23.08
N GLY A 336 -2.91 -18.96 -23.28
CA GLY A 336 -1.93 -18.18 -22.53
C GLY A 336 -2.48 -17.78 -21.15
N TRP A 337 -1.56 -17.54 -20.22
CA TRP A 337 -1.87 -16.95 -18.92
C TRP A 337 -2.73 -15.69 -19.06
N ARG A 338 -2.50 -14.89 -20.11
CA ARG A 338 -3.29 -13.69 -20.42
C ARG A 338 -4.78 -13.95 -20.54
N GLN A 339 -5.19 -15.02 -21.23
CA GLN A 339 -6.61 -15.34 -21.40
C GLN A 339 -7.22 -15.87 -20.10
N SER A 340 -6.51 -16.75 -19.39
CA SER A 340 -6.99 -17.29 -18.10
C SER A 340 -7.05 -16.22 -17.00
N GLU A 341 -6.14 -15.24 -17.02
CA GLU A 341 -6.13 -14.12 -16.07
C GLU A 341 -7.43 -13.33 -16.17
N GLY A 342 -7.93 -13.05 -17.38
CA GLY A 342 -9.20 -12.34 -17.57
C GLY A 342 -10.39 -13.06 -16.95
N ILE A 343 -10.44 -14.40 -17.08
CA ILE A 343 -11.49 -15.23 -16.47
C ILE A 343 -11.40 -15.16 -14.94
N ILE A 344 -10.19 -15.27 -14.38
CA ILE A 344 -9.97 -15.17 -12.92
C ILE A 344 -10.39 -13.80 -12.42
N ILE A 345 -10.01 -12.71 -13.10
CA ILE A 345 -10.37 -11.35 -12.71
C ILE A 345 -11.89 -11.18 -12.76
N PHE A 346 -12.55 -11.65 -13.81
CA PHE A 346 -14.00 -11.57 -13.94
C PHE A 346 -14.71 -12.33 -12.82
N PHE A 347 -14.23 -13.54 -12.48
CA PHE A 347 -14.73 -14.30 -11.34
C PHE A 347 -14.53 -13.54 -10.02
N MET A 348 -13.36 -12.93 -9.79
CA MET A 348 -13.12 -12.10 -8.60
C MET A 348 -14.09 -10.91 -8.53
N VAL A 349 -14.34 -10.21 -9.64
CA VAL A 349 -15.33 -9.11 -9.68
C VAL A 349 -16.70 -9.61 -9.25
N GLY A 350 -17.17 -10.74 -9.80
CA GLY A 350 -18.46 -11.33 -9.45
C GLY A 350 -18.56 -11.73 -7.98
N VAL A 351 -17.53 -12.38 -7.44
CA VAL A 351 -17.49 -12.77 -6.03
C VAL A 351 -17.46 -11.57 -5.11
N PHE A 352 -16.56 -10.59 -5.32
CA PHE A 352 -16.49 -9.42 -4.46
C PHE A 352 -17.71 -8.51 -4.59
N PHE A 353 -18.34 -8.45 -5.76
CA PHE A 353 -19.65 -7.79 -5.90
C PHE A 353 -20.71 -8.46 -5.03
N TRP A 354 -20.80 -9.80 -5.07
CA TRP A 354 -21.74 -10.55 -4.24
C TRP A 354 -21.46 -10.36 -2.74
N ILE A 355 -20.19 -10.40 -2.34
CA ILE A 355 -19.79 -10.14 -0.95
C ILE A 355 -20.17 -8.70 -0.56
N VAL A 356 -19.84 -7.68 -1.35
CA VAL A 356 -20.23 -6.29 -1.05
C VAL A 356 -21.75 -6.17 -0.92
N TYR A 357 -22.49 -6.73 -1.87
CA TYR A 357 -23.95 -6.67 -1.87
C TYR A 357 -24.58 -7.31 -0.62
N ASP A 358 -24.15 -8.53 -0.26
CA ASP A 358 -24.75 -9.30 0.84
C ASP A 358 -24.09 -9.08 2.21
N TYR A 359 -22.89 -8.50 2.29
CA TYR A 359 -22.14 -8.31 3.55
C TYR A 359 -21.99 -6.85 3.96
N THR A 360 -21.97 -5.89 3.02
CA THR A 360 -21.77 -4.46 3.31
C THR A 360 -22.82 -3.54 2.67
N GLY A 361 -23.82 -4.12 1.97
CA GLY A 361 -24.90 -3.42 1.28
C GLY A 361 -26.07 -3.00 2.19
N VAL A 362 -27.17 -2.56 1.55
CA VAL A 362 -28.31 -1.85 2.15
C VAL A 362 -28.95 -2.55 3.36
N ASP A 363 -28.84 -3.87 3.47
CA ASP A 363 -29.47 -4.68 4.53
C ASP A 363 -28.47 -5.46 5.42
N ALA A 364 -27.16 -5.40 5.14
CA ALA A 364 -26.17 -6.26 5.76
C ALA A 364 -25.12 -5.48 6.53
N VAL A 365 -25.33 -5.40 7.85
CA VAL A 365 -24.30 -5.00 8.81
C VAL A 365 -23.79 -6.27 9.47
N LEU A 366 -22.81 -6.93 8.86
CA LEU A 366 -22.08 -7.99 9.56
C LEU A 366 -21.23 -7.34 10.66
N ASN A 367 -21.81 -7.27 11.87
CA ASN A 367 -21.12 -6.79 13.05
C ASN A 367 -19.90 -7.69 13.34
N GLY A 368 -18.75 -7.06 13.61
CA GLY A 368 -17.52 -7.75 13.99
C GLY A 368 -16.39 -7.73 12.95
N LEU A 369 -16.63 -7.23 11.73
CA LEU A 369 -15.66 -7.22 10.60
C LEU A 369 -15.23 -5.79 10.14
N PRO A 370 -14.85 -4.86 11.04
CA PRO A 370 -14.58 -3.47 10.64
C PRO A 370 -13.39 -3.36 9.66
N ASN A 371 -12.30 -4.09 9.86
CA ASN A 371 -11.20 -4.12 8.88
C ASN A 371 -11.54 -4.87 7.58
N ALA A 372 -12.47 -5.81 7.66
CA ALA A 372 -13.02 -6.47 6.49
C ALA A 372 -13.82 -5.49 5.62
N TYR A 373 -14.45 -4.46 6.20
CA TYR A 373 -15.18 -3.46 5.43
C TYR A 373 -14.30 -2.80 4.35
N PHE A 374 -13.18 -2.17 4.74
CA PHE A 374 -12.30 -1.51 3.78
C PHE A 374 -11.63 -2.48 2.82
N SER A 375 -11.27 -3.68 3.30
CA SER A 375 -10.62 -4.67 2.45
C SER A 375 -11.57 -5.29 1.43
N VAL A 376 -12.83 -5.56 1.77
CA VAL A 376 -13.86 -6.05 0.84
C VAL A 376 -14.16 -5.00 -0.23
N TRP A 377 -14.40 -3.75 0.17
CA TRP A 377 -14.61 -2.65 -0.79
C TRP A 377 -13.36 -2.40 -1.65
N GLY A 378 -12.18 -2.44 -1.05
CA GLY A 378 -10.91 -2.34 -1.75
C GLY A 378 -10.71 -3.45 -2.78
N CYS A 379 -11.01 -4.70 -2.41
CA CYS A 379 -11.00 -5.84 -3.33
C CYS A 379 -11.95 -5.63 -4.50
N PHE A 380 -13.19 -5.19 -4.23
CA PHE A 380 -14.19 -4.95 -5.25
C PHE A 380 -13.74 -3.87 -6.25
N PHE A 381 -13.42 -2.66 -5.79
CA PHE A 381 -12.98 -1.58 -6.68
C PHE A 381 -11.72 -1.96 -7.44
N ASN A 382 -10.75 -2.57 -6.75
CA ASN A 382 -9.49 -2.93 -7.38
C ASN A 382 -9.65 -4.08 -8.39
N SER A 383 -10.58 -5.02 -8.18
CA SER A 383 -10.92 -6.05 -9.18
C SER A 383 -11.53 -5.45 -10.45
N ILE A 384 -12.33 -4.38 -10.34
CA ILE A 384 -12.86 -3.63 -11.49
C ILE A 384 -11.72 -2.90 -12.23
N PHE A 385 -10.83 -2.22 -11.51
CA PHE A 385 -9.67 -1.56 -12.12
C PHE A 385 -8.74 -2.57 -12.80
N LEU A 386 -8.53 -3.72 -12.17
CA LEU A 386 -7.77 -4.84 -12.72
C LEU A 386 -8.41 -5.35 -14.01
N LEU A 387 -9.74 -5.53 -14.04
CA LEU A 387 -10.48 -5.94 -15.24
C LEU A 387 -10.34 -4.91 -16.37
N GLY A 388 -10.53 -3.62 -16.06
CA GLY A 388 -10.38 -2.54 -17.03
C GLY A 388 -8.96 -2.46 -17.60
N THR A 389 -7.95 -2.69 -16.75
CA THR A 389 -6.54 -2.73 -17.17
C THR A 389 -6.26 -3.94 -18.05
N TRP A 390 -6.77 -5.12 -17.66
CA TRP A 390 -6.66 -6.34 -18.45
C TRP A 390 -7.32 -6.19 -19.83
N LEU A 391 -8.56 -5.68 -19.89
CA LEU A 391 -9.27 -5.41 -21.15
C LEU A 391 -8.49 -4.45 -22.04
N ARG A 392 -7.84 -3.45 -21.44
CA ARG A 392 -7.01 -2.49 -22.17
C ARG A 392 -5.74 -3.12 -22.76
N GLU A 393 -5.07 -3.98 -22.01
CA GLU A 393 -3.89 -4.72 -22.50
C GLU A 393 -4.26 -5.70 -23.62
N ASN A 394 -5.46 -6.26 -23.56
CA ASN A 394 -5.90 -7.36 -24.41
C ASN A 394 -6.85 -6.93 -25.54
N LYS A 395 -6.88 -5.63 -25.90
CA LYS A 395 -7.70 -5.11 -27.01
C LYS A 395 -7.42 -5.78 -28.37
N ASN A 396 -6.23 -6.36 -28.53
CA ASN A 396 -5.75 -6.98 -29.77
C ASN A 396 -5.53 -8.50 -29.62
N ILE A 397 -6.32 -9.23 -28.82
CA ILE A 397 -6.24 -10.71 -28.86
C ILE A 397 -6.67 -11.14 -30.27
N GLU A 398 -5.68 -11.42 -31.10
CA GLU A 398 -5.85 -11.93 -32.46
C GLU A 398 -6.71 -13.19 -32.40
N TYR A 399 -7.72 -13.18 -33.27
CA TYR A 399 -8.75 -14.17 -33.45
C TYR A 399 -8.18 -15.59 -33.57
N ILE A 400 -9.00 -16.58 -33.24
CA ILE A 400 -8.79 -17.98 -33.60
C ILE A 400 -8.47 -18.02 -35.10
N VAL A 401 -7.20 -18.18 -35.45
CA VAL A 401 -6.78 -18.36 -36.84
C VAL A 401 -7.27 -19.74 -37.24
N ALA A 402 -8.46 -19.81 -37.82
CA ALA A 402 -8.88 -20.97 -38.57
C ALA A 402 -7.80 -21.19 -39.63
N ARG A 403 -7.05 -22.30 -39.52
CA ARG A 403 -6.16 -22.73 -40.58
C ARG A 403 -7.03 -22.94 -41.79
N ASP A 404 -6.92 -22.04 -42.76
CA ASP A 404 -7.51 -22.25 -44.08
C ASP A 404 -6.81 -23.48 -44.68
N PRO A 405 -7.49 -24.64 -44.82
CA PRO A 405 -6.86 -25.87 -45.31
C PRO A 405 -6.42 -25.74 -46.78
N SER A 406 -6.81 -24.66 -47.46
CA SER A 406 -6.47 -24.36 -48.84
C SER A 406 -5.00 -23.94 -49.07
N ARG A 407 -4.27 -23.52 -48.02
CA ARG A 407 -2.92 -22.93 -48.19
C ARG A 407 -1.76 -23.94 -48.17
N SER A 408 -2.01 -25.24 -48.00
CA SER A 408 -0.98 -26.28 -48.05
C SER A 408 -0.75 -26.90 -49.43
N ASN A 409 -1.56 -26.57 -50.44
CA ASN A 409 -1.49 -27.22 -51.75
C ASN A 409 -0.66 -26.48 -52.81
N HIS A 410 0.00 -25.36 -52.47
CA HIS A 410 0.75 -24.56 -53.45
C HIS A 410 2.28 -24.54 -53.25
N ILE A 411 2.85 -25.44 -52.45
CA ILE A 411 4.31 -25.48 -52.19
C ILE A 411 4.99 -26.74 -52.80
N TYR A 412 4.26 -27.58 -53.54
CA TYR A 412 4.85 -28.75 -54.22
C TYR A 412 4.86 -28.70 -55.75
N ASP A 413 4.44 -27.58 -56.35
CA ASP A 413 4.56 -27.38 -57.81
C ASP A 413 5.44 -26.15 -58.08
N ALA A 414 6.76 -26.32 -57.95
CA ALA A 414 7.79 -25.45 -58.54
C ALA A 414 9.09 -26.22 -58.74
#